data_AF-A0A2I0K5F2-F1
#
_entry.id   AF-A0A2I0K5F2-F1
#
_cell.length_a   1.000
_cell.length_b   1.000
_cell.length_c   1.000
_cell.angle_alpha   90.00
_cell.angle_beta   90.00
_cell.angle_gamma   90.00
#
_symmetry.space_group_name_H-M   'P 1'
#
loop_
_entity.id
_entity.type
_entity.pdbx_description
1 polymer ?
#
loop_
_entity_poly.entity_id
_entity_poly.type
_entity_poly.pdbx_seq_one_letter_code
_entity_poly.pdbx_strand_id
1 'polypeptide(L)'
;VAKQLVNQGHVLDLFACALDQVGVAELKVAVERTGGLVVLAESFGHSVFKDSVRRVFQSGEHDLGLSSNGIFEINCSKDVKVQGIIGPCASLEKKGPLCSDTAIGQGHTSAWKLCGLDKATALCLFFDIAKKDGQDAAMQSTNNLFYFQFLTYYQHGSGQMRLRVTTLSRRWVAGPGSVQELIAGFDQEAAAVVMARQVSFKMETETNGDKV
;
A
#
# COMPACT_ATOMS: atom_id res chain seq x y z
N VAL A 1 16.67 3.93 13.08
CA VAL A 1 16.58 4.80 11.89
C VAL A 1 15.20 4.77 11.23
N ALA A 2 14.74 3.64 10.65
CA ALA A 2 13.45 3.57 9.94
C ALA A 2 12.26 4.18 10.72
N LYS A 3 12.05 3.78 11.99
CA LYS A 3 10.99 4.32 12.85
C LYS A 3 11.10 5.84 13.05
N GLN A 4 12.31 6.38 13.16
CA GLN A 4 12.51 7.82 13.33
C GLN A 4 12.17 8.58 12.05
N LEU A 5 12.61 8.09 10.89
CA LEU A 5 12.27 8.67 9.59
C LEU A 5 10.76 8.70 9.37
N VAL A 6 10.08 7.57 9.65
CA VAL A 6 8.62 7.46 9.55
C VAL A 6 7.92 8.49 10.43
N ASN A 7 8.31 8.56 11.71
CA ASN A 7 7.72 9.48 12.68
C ASN A 7 7.89 10.95 12.27
N GLN A 8 9.03 11.29 11.66
CA GLN A 8 9.33 12.63 11.15
C GLN A 8 8.73 12.90 9.75
N GLY A 9 8.21 11.87 9.07
CA GLY A 9 7.72 12.00 7.69
C GLY A 9 8.84 12.16 6.66
N HIS A 10 10.06 11.72 6.97
CA HIS A 10 11.21 11.81 6.08
C HIS A 10 11.34 10.58 5.18
N VAL A 11 11.89 10.78 3.99
CA VAL A 11 12.15 9.76 2.97
C VAL A 11 13.62 9.38 2.98
N LEU A 12 13.93 8.10 2.77
CA LEU A 12 15.30 7.63 2.56
C LEU A 12 15.43 7.00 1.16
N ASP A 13 16.08 7.71 0.26
CA ASP A 13 16.51 7.19 -1.05
C ASP A 13 17.91 6.58 -0.96
N LEU A 14 18.13 5.46 -1.62
CA LEU A 14 19.41 4.78 -1.74
C LEU A 14 19.92 4.82 -3.18
N PHE A 15 20.95 5.63 -3.41
CA PHE A 15 21.70 5.68 -4.66
C PHE A 15 23.07 5.05 -4.43
N ALA A 16 23.29 3.84 -4.95
CA ALA A 16 24.51 3.10 -4.69
C ALA A 16 25.14 2.59 -5.99
N CYS A 17 26.46 2.78 -6.13
CA CYS A 17 27.23 2.27 -7.25
C CYS A 17 28.43 1.47 -6.77
N ALA A 18 28.45 0.17 -7.05
CA ALA A 18 29.56 -0.73 -6.72
C ALA A 18 29.49 -2.00 -7.59
N LEU A 19 30.62 -2.68 -7.73
CA LEU A 19 30.66 -4.03 -8.31
C LEU A 19 30.18 -5.10 -7.30
N ASP A 20 30.38 -4.83 -6.00
CA ASP A 20 29.98 -5.70 -4.90
C ASP A 20 28.68 -5.22 -4.21
N GLN A 21 28.19 -6.02 -3.26
CA GLN A 21 27.00 -5.68 -2.48
C GLN A 21 27.21 -4.44 -1.60
N VAL A 22 26.17 -3.61 -1.51
CA VAL A 22 26.19 -2.31 -0.81
C VAL A 22 25.32 -2.29 0.45
N GLY A 23 24.86 -3.45 0.91
CA GLY A 23 24.01 -3.55 2.11
C GLY A 23 22.56 -3.10 1.92
N VAL A 24 21.98 -3.35 0.73
CA VAL A 24 20.57 -2.99 0.42
C VAL A 24 19.61 -3.73 1.34
N ALA A 25 19.90 -4.98 1.69
CA ALA A 25 19.04 -5.81 2.53
C ALA A 25 18.85 -5.20 3.93
N GLU A 26 19.92 -4.64 4.50
CA GLU A 26 19.95 -3.99 5.80
C GLU A 26 19.21 -2.64 5.78
N LEU A 27 19.25 -1.93 4.65
CA LEU A 27 18.57 -0.64 4.46
C LEU A 27 17.11 -0.77 3.99
N LYS A 28 16.73 -1.94 3.47
CA LYS A 28 15.42 -2.23 2.88
C LYS A 28 14.26 -1.68 3.70
N VAL A 29 14.20 -2.02 4.98
CA VAL A 29 13.08 -1.63 5.86
C VAL A 29 12.95 -0.11 5.95
N ALA A 30 14.06 0.64 5.98
CA ALA A 30 14.01 2.09 6.06
C ALA A 30 13.53 2.71 4.74
N VAL A 31 14.03 2.22 3.59
CA VAL A 31 13.63 2.68 2.27
C VAL A 31 12.15 2.37 2.02
N GLU A 32 11.72 1.12 2.20
CA GLU A 32 10.34 0.70 1.94
C GLU A 32 9.32 1.39 2.83
N ARG A 33 9.58 1.49 4.14
CA ARG A 33 8.62 2.13 5.08
C ARG A 33 8.46 3.63 4.83
N THR A 34 9.45 4.25 4.21
CA THR A 34 9.44 5.69 3.91
C THR A 34 9.06 5.99 2.46
N GLY A 35 8.91 4.98 1.60
CA GLY A 35 8.61 5.17 0.18
C GLY A 35 9.75 5.79 -0.62
N GLY A 36 10.99 5.52 -0.20
CA GLY A 36 12.18 5.97 -0.92
C GLY A 36 12.51 5.09 -2.13
N LEU A 37 13.38 5.63 -2.98
CA LEU A 37 13.88 5.00 -4.18
C LEU A 37 15.12 4.16 -3.91
N VAL A 38 15.33 3.11 -4.70
CA VAL A 38 16.60 2.38 -4.74
C VAL A 38 17.11 2.38 -6.17
N VAL A 39 18.30 2.94 -6.39
CA VAL A 39 19.00 2.94 -7.67
C VAL A 39 20.35 2.28 -7.47
N LEU A 40 20.53 1.12 -8.10
CA LEU A 40 21.78 0.35 -8.10
C LEU A 40 22.41 0.41 -9.50
N ALA A 41 23.71 0.66 -9.55
CA ALA A 41 24.51 0.51 -10.76
C ALA A 41 25.94 0.07 -10.40
N GLU A 42 26.77 -0.20 -11.40
CA GLU A 42 28.18 -0.52 -11.17
C GLU A 42 29.04 0.72 -10.94
N SER A 43 28.67 1.84 -11.56
CA SER A 43 29.42 3.10 -11.52
C SER A 43 28.51 4.30 -11.67
N PHE A 44 28.80 5.37 -10.92
CA PHE A 44 28.16 6.67 -11.06
C PHE A 44 28.38 7.31 -12.45
N GLY A 45 29.38 6.83 -13.19
CA GLY A 45 29.67 7.27 -14.55
C GLY A 45 28.66 6.75 -15.60
N HIS A 46 27.95 5.65 -15.31
CA HIS A 46 27.08 5.00 -16.29
C HIS A 46 25.81 5.81 -16.56
N SER A 47 25.33 5.75 -17.81
CA SER A 47 24.08 6.41 -18.22
C SER A 47 22.91 5.95 -17.38
N VAL A 48 22.80 4.65 -17.08
CA VAL A 48 21.74 4.08 -16.25
C VAL A 48 21.60 4.81 -14.91
N PHE A 49 22.71 5.08 -14.23
CA PHE A 49 22.69 5.84 -12.98
C PHE A 49 22.29 7.30 -13.22
N LYS A 50 22.98 7.98 -14.13
CA LYS A 50 22.77 9.41 -14.42
C LYS A 50 21.34 9.71 -14.86
N ASP A 51 20.77 8.87 -15.73
CA ASP A 51 19.42 9.01 -16.25
C ASP A 51 18.36 8.70 -15.19
N SER A 52 18.62 7.73 -14.32
CA SER A 52 17.74 7.45 -13.19
C SER A 52 17.69 8.61 -12.21
N VAL A 53 18.85 9.17 -11.81
CA VAL A 53 18.91 10.36 -10.95
C VAL A 53 18.25 11.56 -11.61
N ARG A 54 18.48 11.79 -12.92
CA ARG A 54 17.81 12.88 -13.64
C ARG A 54 16.30 12.78 -13.56
N ARG A 55 15.72 11.59 -13.74
CA ARG A 55 14.26 11.39 -13.65
C ARG A 55 13.69 11.74 -12.27
N VAL A 56 14.46 11.56 -11.19
CA VAL A 56 14.02 11.92 -9.83
C VAL A 56 13.81 13.43 -9.68
N PHE A 57 14.63 14.24 -10.35
CA PHE A 57 14.62 15.70 -10.23
C PHE A 57 14.11 16.41 -11.48
N GLN A 58 13.58 15.67 -12.46
CA GLN A 58 13.07 16.25 -13.69
C GLN A 58 11.75 16.97 -13.41
N SER A 59 11.70 18.26 -13.75
CA SER A 59 10.46 19.03 -13.79
C SER A 59 9.82 18.94 -15.18
N GLY A 60 8.51 18.73 -15.26
CA GLY A 60 7.77 18.73 -16.53
C GLY A 60 6.73 17.61 -16.63
N GLU A 61 6.35 17.24 -17.85
CA GLU A 61 5.35 16.17 -18.09
C GLU A 61 5.77 14.81 -17.49
N HIS A 62 7.09 14.56 -17.41
CA HIS A 62 7.67 13.33 -16.89
C HIS A 62 8.14 13.41 -15.43
N ASP A 63 7.81 14.50 -14.71
CA ASP A 63 8.07 14.60 -13.27
C ASP A 63 7.32 13.49 -12.52
N LEU A 64 8.04 12.84 -11.60
CA LEU A 64 7.48 11.88 -10.64
C LEU A 64 6.33 12.51 -9.84
N GLY A 65 6.37 13.82 -9.64
CA GLY A 65 5.34 14.55 -8.89
C GLY A 65 5.42 14.22 -7.41
N LEU A 66 6.65 14.26 -6.89
CA LEU A 66 6.96 13.87 -5.52
C LEU A 66 6.10 14.67 -4.53
N SER A 67 5.52 13.94 -3.60
CA SER A 67 4.70 14.41 -2.51
C SER A 67 5.18 13.75 -1.23
N SER A 68 4.94 14.40 -0.11
CA SER A 68 5.54 13.98 1.16
C SER A 68 4.55 14.01 2.32
N ASN A 69 4.99 13.42 3.42
CA ASN A 69 4.34 13.48 4.72
C ASN A 69 2.85 13.06 4.70
N GLY A 70 2.53 12.08 3.87
CA GLY A 70 1.18 11.60 3.63
C GLY A 70 0.61 10.78 4.78
N ILE A 71 -0.71 10.86 4.95
CA ILE A 71 -1.54 10.00 5.76
C ILE A 71 -2.60 9.40 4.84
N PHE A 72 -2.64 8.08 4.78
CA PHE A 72 -3.61 7.31 4.03
C PHE A 72 -4.58 6.63 4.98
N GLU A 73 -5.87 6.91 4.86
CA GLU A 73 -6.93 6.30 5.66
C GLU A 73 -7.98 5.61 4.78
N ILE A 74 -8.57 4.56 5.34
CA ILE A 74 -9.65 3.80 4.70
C ILE A 74 -10.89 3.84 5.57
N ASN A 75 -12.00 4.22 4.95
CA ASN A 75 -13.35 3.96 5.45
C ASN A 75 -14.02 2.92 4.55
N CYS A 76 -14.85 2.05 5.12
CA CYS A 76 -15.66 1.10 4.36
C CYS A 76 -16.99 0.80 5.08
N SER A 77 -17.92 0.18 4.37
CA SER A 77 -19.17 -0.32 4.95
C SER A 77 -18.91 -1.27 6.12
N LYS A 78 -19.81 -1.33 7.11
CA LYS A 78 -19.64 -2.11 8.36
C LYS A 78 -19.36 -3.60 8.15
N ASP A 79 -19.89 -4.14 7.05
CA ASP A 79 -19.81 -5.55 6.67
C ASP A 79 -18.49 -5.87 5.93
N VAL A 80 -17.59 -4.89 5.78
CA VAL A 80 -16.25 -5.05 5.23
C VAL A 80 -15.24 -4.64 6.30
N LYS A 81 -14.20 -5.44 6.47
CA LYS A 81 -13.08 -5.19 7.39
C LYS A 81 -11.79 -5.04 6.60
N VAL A 82 -10.88 -4.23 7.12
CA VAL A 82 -9.54 -4.02 6.56
C VAL A 82 -8.58 -5.00 7.20
N GLN A 83 -8.06 -5.95 6.43
CA GLN A 83 -7.03 -6.89 6.89
C GLN A 83 -5.65 -6.24 6.89
N GLY A 84 -5.38 -5.36 5.93
CA GLY A 84 -4.14 -4.59 5.91
C GLY A 84 -3.71 -4.18 4.51
N ILE A 85 -2.43 -3.83 4.41
CA ILE A 85 -1.81 -3.25 3.22
C ILE A 85 -0.42 -3.82 2.97
N ILE A 86 -0.08 -3.99 1.70
CA ILE A 86 1.28 -4.25 1.22
C ILE A 86 1.66 -3.13 0.26
N GLY A 87 2.71 -2.38 0.62
CA GLY A 87 3.21 -1.24 -0.14
C GLY A 87 4.11 -0.33 0.71
N PRO A 88 4.65 0.74 0.10
CA PRO A 88 5.58 1.66 0.73
C PRO A 88 4.90 2.58 1.75
N CYS A 89 4.69 2.07 2.95
CA CYS A 89 3.96 2.77 4.01
C CYS A 89 4.41 2.30 5.40
N ALA A 90 3.90 2.96 6.44
CA ALA A 90 4.05 2.50 7.82
C ALA A 90 2.71 2.60 8.56
N SER A 91 2.36 1.59 9.36
CA SER A 91 1.15 1.61 10.20
C SER A 91 1.14 2.83 11.13
N LEU A 92 -0.02 3.49 11.23
CA LEU A 92 -0.30 4.51 12.27
C LEU A 92 -1.03 3.92 13.49
N GLU A 93 -1.22 2.60 13.53
CA GLU A 93 -1.84 1.89 14.66
C GLU A 93 -3.23 2.44 15.04
N LYS A 94 -3.96 2.97 14.05
CA LYS A 94 -5.33 3.46 14.22
C LYS A 94 -6.28 2.28 14.33
N LYS A 95 -6.44 1.79 15.56
CA LYS A 95 -7.40 0.73 15.89
C LYS A 95 -8.83 1.25 15.73
N GLY A 96 -9.73 0.35 15.39
CA GLY A 96 -11.15 0.68 15.29
C GLY A 96 -11.98 -0.48 14.76
N PRO A 97 -13.31 -0.30 14.71
CA PRO A 97 -14.24 -1.36 14.29
C PRO A 97 -14.07 -1.76 12.82
N LEU A 98 -13.31 -1.00 12.02
CA LEU A 98 -13.01 -1.34 10.62
C LEU A 98 -11.85 -2.32 10.48
N CYS A 99 -11.02 -2.51 11.51
CA CYS A 99 -9.88 -3.41 11.45
C CYS A 99 -10.36 -4.87 11.54
N SER A 100 -9.78 -5.75 10.71
CA SER A 100 -9.97 -7.20 10.85
C SER A 100 -9.16 -7.76 12.02
N ASP A 101 -9.64 -8.88 12.56
CA ASP A 101 -8.92 -9.69 13.55
C ASP A 101 -7.73 -10.43 12.91
N THR A 102 -7.81 -10.72 11.62
CA THR A 102 -6.71 -11.25 10.81
C THR A 102 -5.95 -10.12 10.12
N ALA A 103 -4.63 -10.25 10.03
CA ALA A 103 -3.78 -9.26 9.36
C ALA A 103 -3.03 -9.84 8.16
N ILE A 104 -2.96 -9.05 7.08
CA ILE A 104 -2.06 -9.27 5.95
C ILE A 104 -1.21 -8.02 5.76
N GLY A 105 0.11 -8.18 5.63
CA GLY A 105 1.00 -7.05 5.50
C GLY A 105 1.00 -6.18 6.76
N GLN A 106 0.86 -4.87 6.59
CA GLN A 106 0.75 -3.91 7.69
C GLN A 106 -0.71 -3.77 8.14
N GLY A 107 -1.21 -4.76 8.87
CA GLY A 107 -2.60 -4.84 9.32
C GLY A 107 -2.90 -4.18 10.68
N HIS A 108 -4.04 -4.54 11.26
CA HIS A 108 -4.57 -4.05 12.55
C HIS A 108 -4.67 -2.52 12.68
N THR A 109 -4.82 -1.83 11.55
CA THR A 109 -5.02 -0.39 11.46
C THR A 109 -5.90 -0.08 10.26
N SER A 110 -6.57 1.07 10.27
CA SER A 110 -7.22 1.65 9.09
C SER A 110 -6.51 2.90 8.56
N ALA A 111 -5.33 3.22 9.09
CA ALA A 111 -4.52 4.35 8.68
C ALA A 111 -3.01 4.04 8.63
N TRP A 112 -2.33 4.63 7.65
CA TRP A 112 -0.91 4.47 7.38
C TRP A 112 -0.24 5.80 7.02
N LYS A 113 1.04 5.91 7.36
CA LYS A 113 1.95 6.96 6.92
C LYS A 113 2.50 6.62 5.54
N LEU A 114 2.55 7.62 4.66
CA LEU A 114 3.25 7.60 3.37
C LEU A 114 4.28 8.73 3.40
N CYS A 115 5.52 8.47 3.83
CA CYS A 115 6.51 9.53 3.98
C CYS A 115 6.85 10.20 2.64
N GLY A 116 7.07 9.38 1.61
CA GLY A 116 7.16 9.76 0.20
C GLY A 116 6.07 9.05 -0.59
N LEU A 117 5.49 9.76 -1.53
CA LEU A 117 4.56 9.21 -2.51
C LEU A 117 4.63 10.02 -3.81
N ASP A 118 4.33 9.38 -4.90
CA ASP A 118 4.36 9.95 -6.24
C ASP A 118 3.16 9.45 -7.06
N LYS A 119 3.10 9.80 -8.34
CA LYS A 119 2.01 9.37 -9.23
C LYS A 119 2.01 7.85 -9.51
N ALA A 120 3.14 7.18 -9.33
CA ALA A 120 3.32 5.75 -9.59
C ALA A 120 3.12 4.88 -8.32
N THR A 121 3.04 5.50 -7.14
CA THR A 121 2.89 4.82 -5.87
C THR A 121 1.59 4.01 -5.83
N ALA A 122 1.73 2.68 -5.73
CA ALA A 122 0.62 1.74 -5.78
C ALA A 122 0.57 0.86 -4.52
N LEU A 123 -0.53 0.95 -3.77
CA LEU A 123 -0.78 0.19 -2.55
C LEU A 123 -1.69 -1.02 -2.83
N CYS A 124 -1.38 -2.17 -2.23
CA CYS A 124 -2.20 -3.38 -2.33
C CYS A 124 -2.97 -3.56 -1.02
N LEU A 125 -4.29 -3.48 -1.10
CA LEU A 125 -5.19 -3.49 0.06
C LEU A 125 -5.91 -4.84 0.16
N PHE A 126 -5.95 -5.38 1.38
CA PHE A 126 -6.63 -6.64 1.68
C PHE A 126 -7.83 -6.36 2.58
N PHE A 127 -8.95 -6.95 2.21
CA PHE A 127 -10.22 -6.80 2.92
C PHE A 127 -10.76 -8.18 3.29
N ASP A 128 -11.53 -8.23 4.37
CA ASP A 128 -12.36 -9.38 4.72
C ASP A 128 -13.83 -8.97 4.68
N ILE A 129 -14.69 -9.91 4.36
CA ILE A 129 -16.14 -9.71 4.44
C ILE A 129 -16.59 -10.24 5.80
N ALA A 130 -17.14 -9.36 6.63
CA ALA A 130 -17.59 -9.74 7.96
C ALA A 130 -18.64 -10.85 7.85
N LYS A 131 -18.41 -11.98 8.54
CA LYS A 131 -19.37 -13.07 8.61
C LYS A 131 -20.62 -12.59 9.35
N LYS A 132 -21.80 -12.81 8.77
CA LYS A 132 -23.08 -12.65 9.46
C LYS A 132 -23.40 -13.96 10.18
N ASP A 133 -23.08 -14.07 11.46
CA ASP A 133 -23.51 -15.20 12.29
C ASP A 133 -24.94 -14.97 12.79
N GLY A 134 -25.89 -15.86 12.43
CA GLY A 134 -27.22 -16.03 13.06
C GLY A 134 -28.23 -14.86 13.01
N GLN A 135 -29.49 -15.16 12.64
CA GLN A 135 -30.69 -14.30 12.60
C GLN A 135 -30.64 -12.99 11.77
N ASP A 136 -29.50 -12.32 11.63
CA ASP A 136 -29.31 -11.11 10.82
C ASP A 136 -29.14 -11.38 9.31
N ALA A 137 -29.05 -12.66 8.91
CA ALA A 137 -29.09 -13.07 7.50
C ALA A 137 -30.46 -12.75 6.85
N ALA A 138 -31.53 -12.59 7.65
CA ALA A 138 -32.87 -12.26 7.17
C ALA A 138 -33.09 -10.75 6.97
N MET A 139 -32.25 -9.89 7.55
CA MET A 139 -32.18 -8.48 7.20
C MET A 139 -31.09 -8.29 6.15
N GLN A 140 -31.38 -8.72 4.92
CA GLN A 140 -30.67 -8.17 3.77
C GLN A 140 -30.78 -6.65 3.89
N SER A 141 -29.64 -5.99 4.06
CA SER A 141 -29.58 -4.54 3.97
C SER A 141 -30.29 -4.16 2.67
N THR A 142 -31.32 -3.33 2.76
CA THR A 142 -32.01 -2.76 1.58
C THR A 142 -31.04 -2.07 0.63
N ASN A 143 -29.84 -1.75 1.11
CA ASN A 143 -28.70 -1.39 0.30
C ASN A 143 -27.94 -2.62 -0.21
N ASN A 144 -28.11 -2.91 -1.50
CA ASN A 144 -27.35 -3.94 -2.21
C ASN A 144 -25.91 -3.50 -2.54
N LEU A 145 -25.49 -2.29 -2.14
CA LEU A 145 -24.14 -1.79 -2.37
C LEU A 145 -23.33 -1.74 -1.07
N PHE A 146 -22.03 -1.95 -1.21
CA PHE A 146 -21.03 -1.61 -0.22
C PHE A 146 -20.05 -0.59 -0.79
N TYR A 147 -19.43 0.16 0.11
CA TYR A 147 -18.61 1.32 -0.24
C TYR A 147 -17.22 1.20 0.36
N PHE A 148 -16.25 1.75 -0.35
CA PHE A 148 -14.93 2.09 0.15
C PHE A 148 -14.69 3.57 -0.08
N GLN A 149 -14.01 4.20 0.85
CA GLN A 149 -13.53 5.56 0.72
C GLN A 149 -12.07 5.61 1.17
N PHE A 150 -11.23 6.04 0.25
CA PHE A 150 -9.80 6.19 0.43
C PHE A 150 -9.49 7.68 0.58
N LEU A 151 -8.81 8.04 1.66
CA LEU A 151 -8.44 9.41 1.98
C LEU A 151 -6.92 9.48 2.03
N THR A 152 -6.32 10.30 1.18
CA THR A 152 -4.88 10.57 1.21
C THR A 152 -4.67 12.05 1.48
N TYR A 153 -4.28 12.38 2.71
CA TYR A 153 -3.85 13.72 3.08
C TYR A 153 -2.33 13.81 2.94
N TYR A 154 -1.79 14.79 2.22
CA TYR A 154 -0.35 14.87 1.95
C TYR A 154 0.12 16.30 1.66
N GLN A 155 1.42 16.52 1.77
CA GLN A 155 2.06 17.74 1.28
C GLN A 155 2.45 17.57 -0.18
N HIS A 156 1.85 18.37 -1.05
CA HIS A 156 2.18 18.39 -2.48
C HIS A 156 3.56 19.03 -2.71
N GLY A 157 4.23 18.73 -3.83
CA GLY A 157 5.52 19.32 -4.19
C GLY A 157 5.54 20.86 -4.24
N SER A 158 4.37 21.51 -4.33
CA SER A 158 4.23 22.97 -4.21
C SER A 158 4.21 23.48 -2.75
N GLY A 159 4.39 22.61 -1.76
CA GLY A 159 4.32 22.91 -0.33
C GLY A 159 2.90 22.94 0.26
N GLN A 160 1.86 22.94 -0.57
CA GLN A 160 0.46 22.97 -0.12
C GLN A 160 0.01 21.61 0.43
N MET A 161 -0.77 21.65 1.50
CA MET A 161 -1.47 20.45 1.98
C MET A 161 -2.68 20.15 1.11
N ARG A 162 -2.84 18.89 0.73
CA ARG A 162 -3.95 18.41 -0.11
C ARG A 162 -4.61 17.19 0.51
N LEU A 163 -5.91 17.07 0.28
CA LEU A 163 -6.68 15.86 0.56
C LEU A 163 -7.19 15.30 -0.76
N ARG A 164 -6.72 14.11 -1.14
CA ARG A 164 -7.29 13.33 -2.23
C ARG A 164 -8.28 12.33 -1.66
N VAL A 165 -9.51 12.33 -2.18
CA VAL A 165 -10.54 11.37 -1.78
C VAL A 165 -10.93 10.54 -2.98
N THR A 166 -11.06 9.23 -2.81
CA THR A 166 -11.59 8.31 -3.82
C THR A 166 -12.64 7.43 -3.17
N THR A 167 -13.87 7.53 -3.64
CA THR A 167 -14.99 6.72 -3.18
C THR A 167 -15.39 5.76 -4.29
N LEU A 168 -15.49 4.48 -3.99
CA LEU A 168 -16.03 3.48 -4.92
C LEU A 168 -17.09 2.64 -4.25
N SER A 169 -18.04 2.16 -5.04
CA SER A 169 -19.05 1.20 -4.61
C SER A 169 -18.98 -0.08 -5.43
N ARG A 170 -19.44 -1.16 -4.83
CA ARG A 170 -19.63 -2.48 -5.46
C ARG A 170 -20.94 -3.08 -4.98
N ARG A 171 -21.50 -3.97 -5.78
CA ARG A 171 -22.77 -4.63 -5.47
C ARG A 171 -22.49 -5.96 -4.76
N TRP A 172 -23.29 -6.25 -3.74
CA TRP A 172 -23.33 -7.57 -3.14
C TRP A 172 -23.92 -8.57 -4.14
N VAL A 173 -23.30 -9.75 -4.22
CA VAL A 173 -23.74 -10.83 -5.07
C VAL A 173 -24.24 -11.97 -4.17
N ALA A 174 -25.53 -12.30 -4.28
CA ALA A 174 -26.19 -13.32 -3.48
C ALA A 174 -27.29 -14.02 -4.29
N GLY A 175 -27.63 -15.26 -3.91
CA GLY A 175 -28.70 -16.04 -4.54
C GLY A 175 -28.27 -16.88 -5.76
N PRO A 176 -29.24 -17.48 -6.49
CA PRO A 176 -28.96 -18.30 -7.66
C PRO A 176 -28.21 -17.52 -8.76
N GLY A 177 -27.17 -18.10 -9.35
CA GLY A 177 -26.35 -17.44 -10.38
C GLY A 177 -25.23 -16.54 -9.84
N SER A 178 -25.09 -16.43 -8.51
CA SER A 178 -24.04 -15.63 -7.85
C SER A 178 -22.62 -16.03 -8.28
N VAL A 179 -22.35 -17.32 -8.47
CA VAL A 179 -21.04 -17.81 -8.88
C VAL A 179 -20.66 -17.29 -10.27
N GLN A 180 -21.57 -17.32 -11.24
CA GLN A 180 -21.31 -16.81 -12.59
C GLN A 180 -21.03 -15.31 -12.58
N GLU A 181 -21.76 -14.54 -11.77
CA GLU A 181 -21.51 -13.11 -11.62
C GLU A 181 -20.14 -12.83 -10.97
N LEU A 182 -19.76 -13.60 -9.94
CA LEU A 182 -18.45 -13.47 -9.31
C LEU A 182 -17.31 -13.81 -10.28
N ILE A 183 -17.47 -14.86 -11.10
CA ILE A 183 -16.51 -15.22 -12.15
C ILE A 183 -16.39 -14.09 -13.18
N ALA A 184 -17.50 -13.52 -13.62
CA ALA A 184 -17.50 -12.41 -14.58
C ALA A 184 -16.85 -11.13 -14.01
N GLY A 185 -16.89 -10.93 -12.70
CA GLY A 185 -16.24 -9.82 -12.01
C GLY A 185 -14.77 -10.06 -11.62
N PHE A 186 -14.21 -11.23 -11.94
CA PHE A 186 -12.84 -11.57 -11.58
C PHE A 186 -11.82 -10.89 -12.48
N ASP A 187 -10.93 -10.10 -11.88
CA ASP A 187 -9.79 -9.50 -12.56
C ASP A 187 -8.54 -10.36 -12.34
N GLN A 188 -8.19 -11.14 -13.36
CA GLN A 188 -7.07 -12.09 -13.30
C GLN A 188 -5.69 -11.40 -13.22
N GLU A 189 -5.53 -10.21 -13.82
CA GLU A 189 -4.27 -9.47 -13.80
C GLU A 189 -4.04 -8.86 -12.42
N ALA A 190 -5.06 -8.21 -11.87
CA ALA A 190 -5.01 -7.69 -10.51
C ALA A 190 -4.82 -8.83 -9.49
N ALA A 191 -5.54 -9.95 -9.63
CA ALA A 191 -5.39 -11.11 -8.76
C ALA A 191 -3.96 -11.67 -8.79
N ALA A 192 -3.36 -11.82 -9.97
CA ALA A 192 -1.98 -12.29 -10.10
C ALA A 192 -0.99 -11.37 -9.39
N VAL A 193 -1.11 -10.04 -9.54
CA VAL A 193 -0.25 -9.06 -8.88
C VAL A 193 -0.46 -9.06 -7.36
N VAL A 194 -1.71 -9.14 -6.89
CA VAL A 194 -2.04 -9.20 -5.46
C VAL A 194 -1.44 -10.45 -4.82
N MET A 195 -1.60 -11.61 -5.45
CA MET A 195 -1.03 -12.87 -4.97
C MET A 195 0.50 -12.84 -4.98
N ALA A 196 1.12 -12.30 -6.02
CA ALA A 196 2.57 -12.13 -6.08
C ALA A 196 3.07 -11.24 -4.93
N ARG A 197 2.42 -10.09 -4.68
CA ARG A 197 2.75 -9.21 -3.54
C ARG A 197 2.62 -9.94 -2.20
N GLN A 198 1.56 -10.70 -2.00
CA GLN A 198 1.33 -11.44 -0.76
C GLN A 198 2.38 -12.54 -0.54
N VAL A 199 2.71 -13.32 -1.57
CA VAL A 199 3.71 -14.39 -1.48
C VAL A 199 5.10 -13.81 -1.27
N SER A 200 5.51 -12.78 -2.03
CA SER A 200 6.80 -12.10 -1.82
C SER A 200 6.92 -11.56 -0.40
N PHE A 201 5.87 -10.89 0.10
CA PHE A 201 5.86 -10.40 1.48
C PHE A 201 6.05 -11.55 2.50
N LYS A 202 5.31 -12.66 2.33
CA LYS A 202 5.45 -13.83 3.22
C LYS A 202 6.86 -14.39 3.21
N MET A 203 7.44 -14.62 2.03
CA MET A 203 8.80 -15.15 1.89
C MET A 203 9.84 -14.28 2.62
N GLU A 204 9.66 -12.96 2.57
CA GLU A 204 10.56 -12.00 3.23
C GLU A 204 10.37 -11.93 4.75
N THR A 205 9.16 -12.19 5.25
CA THR A 205 8.87 -12.15 6.69
C THR A 205 9.11 -13.49 7.40
N GLU A 206 8.87 -14.62 6.73
CA GLU A 206 8.94 -15.96 7.31
C GLU A 206 10.39 -16.47 7.40
N THR A 207 11.29 -16.04 6.51
CA THR A 207 12.71 -16.46 6.51
C THR A 207 13.55 -15.91 7.67
N ASN A 208 13.03 -14.96 8.44
CA ASN A 208 13.66 -14.50 9.69
C ASN A 208 13.30 -15.36 10.92
N GLY A 209 12.46 -16.38 10.77
CA GLY A 209 12.01 -17.26 11.85
C GLY A 209 12.91 -18.47 12.14
N ASP A 210 13.71 -18.94 11.18
CA ASP A 210 14.48 -20.19 11.28
C ASP A 210 15.98 -19.97 11.08
N LYS A 211 16.60 -19.22 11.99
CA LYS A 211 18.07 -19.28 12.21
C LYS A 211 18.41 -19.18 13.69
N VAL A 212 18.26 -20.30 14.40
CA VAL A 212 19.18 -20.77 15.47
C VAL A 212 19.24 -22.29 15.39
#